data_AF-B2ZS50-F1
#
_entry.id   AF-B2ZS50-F1
#
_cell.length_a   1.000
_cell.length_b   1.000
_cell.length_c   1.000
_cell.angle_alpha   90.00
_cell.angle_beta   90.00
_cell.angle_gamma   90.00
#
_symmetry.space_group_name_H-M   'P 1'
#
loop_
_entity.id
_entity.type
_entity.pdbx_description
1 polymer ?
#
loop_
_entity_poly.entity_id
_entity_poly.type
_entity_poly.pdbx_seq_one_letter_code
_entity_poly.pdbx_strand_id
1 'polypeptide(L)'
;AMMAASAFFFLSMNSHDSKWKTSILVSGLITFIAAVHYWYMREYWISNQTSPTFFRYVDWILTVPLMCVEFYLILKAAGATTKLMWRMIMLSVVMLVTGYIGE
;
A
#
# COMPACT_ATOMS: atom_id res chain seq x y z
N ALA A 1 -13.80 -6.15 -2.72
CA ALA A 1 -13.42 -4.83 -3.27
C ALA A 1 -11.94 -4.81 -3.69
N MET A 2 -10.98 -4.94 -2.76
CA MET A 2 -9.54 -4.81 -3.07
C MET A 2 -9.04 -5.77 -4.17
N MET A 3 -9.48 -7.03 -4.18
CA MET A 3 -9.11 -7.99 -5.22
C MET A 3 -9.62 -7.59 -6.62
N ALA A 4 -10.84 -7.05 -6.70
CA ALA A 4 -11.39 -6.55 -7.96
C ALA A 4 -10.64 -5.30 -8.46
N ALA A 5 -10.25 -4.42 -7.54
CA ALA A 5 -9.40 -3.27 -7.87
C ALA A 5 -8.02 -3.70 -8.37
N SER A 6 -7.40 -4.70 -7.75
CA SER A 6 -6.12 -5.27 -8.21
C SER A 6 -6.23 -5.84 -9.62
N ALA A 7 -7.28 -6.62 -9.90
CA ALA A 7 -7.57 -7.11 -11.25
C ALA A 7 -7.75 -5.95 -12.25
N PHE A 8 -8.50 -4.92 -11.87
CA PHE A 8 -8.68 -3.73 -12.71
C PHE A 8 -7.34 -3.04 -13.02
N PHE A 9 -6.48 -2.80 -12.03
CA PHE A 9 -5.19 -2.15 -12.25
C PHE A 9 -4.26 -3.00 -13.14
N PHE A 10 -4.18 -4.31 -12.92
CA PHE A 10 -3.33 -5.16 -13.76
C PHE A 10 -3.84 -5.29 -15.19
N LEU A 11 -5.16 -5.38 -15.39
CA LEU A 11 -5.76 -5.48 -16.72
C LEU A 11 -5.73 -4.14 -17.48
N SER A 12 -5.87 -3.01 -16.78
CA SER A 12 -5.85 -1.66 -17.37
C SER A 12 -4.45 -1.11 -17.63
N MET A 13 -3.39 -1.81 -17.21
CA MET A 13 -2.00 -1.35 -17.35
C MET A 13 -1.58 -1.08 -18.80
N ASN A 14 -2.09 -1.85 -19.76
CA ASN A 14 -1.78 -1.67 -21.18
C ASN A 14 -2.61 -0.55 -21.85
N SER A 15 -3.68 -0.09 -21.20
CA SER A 15 -4.53 1.00 -21.70
C SER A 15 -3.99 2.40 -21.37
N HIS A 16 -2.87 2.49 -20.65
CA HIS A 16 -2.28 3.74 -20.20
C HIS A 16 -0.89 3.98 -20.77
N ASP A 17 -0.50 5.26 -20.86
CA ASP A 17 0.82 5.68 -21.34
C ASP A 17 1.95 5.00 -20.56
N SER A 18 3.06 4.72 -21.25
CA SER A 18 4.26 4.08 -20.69
C SER A 18 4.80 4.78 -19.44
N LYS A 19 4.67 6.11 -19.35
CA LYS A 19 5.09 6.92 -18.18
C LYS A 19 4.33 6.60 -16.89
N TRP A 20 3.09 6.08 -16.99
CA TRP A 20 2.23 5.79 -15.83
C TRP A 20 2.17 4.31 -15.48
N LYS A 21 2.70 3.42 -16.32
CA LYS A 21 2.63 1.96 -16.09
C LYS A 21 3.22 1.55 -14.75
N THR A 22 4.34 2.17 -14.35
CA THR A 22 4.93 1.92 -13.03
C THR A 22 4.00 2.34 -11.89
N SER A 23 3.29 3.46 -12.03
CA SER A 23 2.32 3.91 -11.03
C SER A 23 1.17 2.91 -10.89
N ILE A 24 0.57 2.51 -12.02
CA ILE A 24 -0.55 1.55 -12.04
C ILE A 24 -0.15 0.20 -11.48
N LEU A 25 1.06 -0.26 -11.79
CA LEU A 25 1.60 -1.50 -11.25
C LEU A 25 1.71 -1.44 -9.72
N VAL A 26 2.21 -0.33 -9.17
CA VAL A 26 2.29 -0.12 -7.72
C VAL A 26 0.90 -0.09 -7.08
N SER A 27 -0.08 0.60 -7.67
CA SER A 27 -1.48 0.58 -7.19
C SER A 27 -2.08 -0.84 -7.19
N GLY A 28 -1.79 -1.61 -8.24
CA GLY A 28 -2.19 -3.02 -8.34
C GLY A 28 -1.56 -3.90 -7.26
N LEU A 29 -0.29 -3.68 -6.93
CA LEU A 29 0.40 -4.37 -5.83
C LEU A 29 -0.18 -4.01 -4.46
N ILE A 30 -0.42 -2.72 -4.18
CA ILE A 30 -0.99 -2.26 -2.92
C ILE A 30 -2.36 -2.90 -2.69
N THR A 31 -3.24 -2.83 -3.69
CA THR A 31 -4.58 -3.43 -3.60
C THR A 31 -4.56 -4.96 -3.52
N PHE A 32 -3.56 -5.61 -4.14
CA PHE A 32 -3.39 -7.06 -4.02
C PHE A 32 -2.95 -7.47 -2.60
N ILE A 33 -1.95 -6.80 -2.05
CA ILE A 33 -1.45 -7.04 -0.68
C ILE A 33 -2.60 -6.85 0.32
N ALA A 34 -3.33 -5.74 0.20
CA ALA A 34 -4.48 -5.47 1.04
C ALA A 34 -5.56 -6.55 0.91
N ALA A 35 -5.85 -7.04 -0.32
CA ALA A 35 -6.83 -8.10 -0.53
C ALA A 35 -6.46 -9.39 0.21
N VAL A 36 -5.19 -9.79 0.17
CA VAL A 36 -4.67 -10.97 0.88
C VAL A 36 -4.75 -10.76 2.39
N HIS A 37 -4.31 -9.61 2.90
CA HIS A 37 -4.35 -9.32 4.34
C HIS A 37 -5.78 -9.25 4.87
N TYR A 38 -6.73 -8.68 4.12
CA TYR A 38 -8.14 -8.70 4.50
C TYR A 38 -8.72 -10.11 4.58
N TRP A 39 -8.26 -11.04 3.73
CA TRP A 39 -8.66 -12.44 3.82
C TRP A 39 -8.19 -13.07 5.13
N TYR A 40 -6.91 -12.91 5.47
CA TYR A 40 -6.36 -13.42 6.74
C TYR A 40 -7.01 -12.78 7.97
N MET A 41 -7.21 -11.47 7.95
CA MET A 41 -7.87 -10.75 9.04
C MET A 41 -9.32 -11.21 9.24
N ARG A 42 -10.04 -11.52 8.16
CA ARG A 42 -11.39 -12.07 8.22
C ARG A 42 -11.39 -13.42 8.91
N GLU A 43 -10.51 -14.33 8.51
CA GLU A 43 -10.40 -15.66 9.13
C GLU A 43 -10.03 -15.55 10.61
N TYR A 44 -9.05 -14.70 10.94
CA TYR A 44 -8.65 -14.47 12.32
C TYR A 44 -9.80 -13.96 13.20
N TRP A 45 -10.59 -13.00 12.69
CA TRP A 45 -11.75 -12.48 13.41
C TRP A 45 -12.82 -13.56 13.64
N ILE A 46 -13.12 -14.37 12.63
CA ILE A 46 -14.11 -15.45 12.73
C ILE A 46 -13.70 -16.45 13.82
N SER A 47 -12.43 -16.84 13.86
CA SER A 47 -11.93 -17.85 14.80
C SER A 47 -11.71 -17.33 16.22
N ASN A 48 -11.23 -16.09 16.39
CA ASN A 48 -10.79 -15.57 17.69
C ASN A 48 -11.75 -14.55 18.30
N GLN A 49 -12.65 -13.95 17.50
CA GLN A 49 -13.55 -12.85 17.92
C GLN A 49 -12.81 -11.64 18.53
N THR A 50 -11.53 -11.49 18.20
CA THR A 50 -10.67 -10.38 18.63
C THR A 50 -10.20 -9.57 17.43
N SER A 51 -10.01 -8.26 17.63
CA SER A 51 -9.51 -7.37 16.58
C SER A 51 -8.12 -7.83 16.10
N PRO A 52 -7.91 -8.02 14.77
CA PRO A 52 -6.64 -8.48 14.21
C PRO A 52 -5.63 -7.32 14.08
N THR A 53 -5.33 -6.59 15.18
CA THR A 53 -4.46 -5.40 15.16
C THR A 53 -3.08 -5.70 14.60
N PHE A 54 -2.45 -6.78 15.03
CA PHE A 54 -1.14 -7.22 14.50
C PHE A 54 -1.13 -7.35 12.97
N PHE A 55 -2.13 -8.01 12.39
CA PHE A 55 -2.22 -8.17 10.93
C PHE A 55 -2.42 -6.84 10.20
N ARG A 56 -3.06 -5.85 10.81
CA ARG A 56 -3.17 -4.50 10.25
C ARG A 56 -1.81 -3.81 10.19
N TYR A 57 -1.02 -3.89 11.25
CA TYR A 57 0.31 -3.29 11.25
C TYR A 57 1.26 -3.97 10.25
N VAL A 58 1.14 -5.28 10.04
CA VAL A 58 1.87 -6.00 8.98
C VAL A 58 1.40 -5.57 7.59
N ASP A 59 0.11 -5.36 7.37
CA ASP A 59 -0.38 -4.80 6.10
C ASP A 59 0.15 -3.37 5.89
N TRP A 60 0.10 -2.52 6.91
CA TRP A 60 0.49 -1.13 6.83
C TRP A 60 1.98 -0.92 6.62
N ILE A 61 2.85 -1.71 7.26
CA ILE A 61 4.30 -1.61 7.06
C ILE A 61 4.69 -1.91 5.60
N LEU A 62 3.87 -2.69 4.89
CA LEU A 62 4.07 -2.99 3.47
C LEU A 62 3.40 -1.94 2.56
N THR A 63 2.12 -1.66 2.80
CA THR A 63 1.29 -0.84 1.90
C THR A 63 1.57 0.66 2.03
N VAL A 64 1.86 1.18 3.23
CA VAL A 64 2.07 2.63 3.43
C VAL A 64 3.35 3.14 2.75
N PRO A 65 4.50 2.46 2.85
CA PRO A 65 5.68 2.83 2.06
C PRO A 65 5.44 2.74 0.55
N LEU A 66 4.69 1.75 0.08
CA LEU A 66 4.33 1.63 -1.34
C LEU A 66 3.43 2.78 -1.80
N MET A 67 2.46 3.20 -0.98
CA MET A 67 1.65 4.40 -1.26
C MET A 67 2.50 5.67 -1.32
N CYS A 68 3.55 5.77 -0.49
CA CYS A 68 4.51 6.87 -0.56
C CYS A 68 5.31 6.86 -1.88
N VAL A 69 5.70 5.67 -2.37
CA VAL A 69 6.33 5.50 -3.69
C VAL A 69 5.37 5.89 -4.81
N GLU A 70 4.12 5.44 -4.76
CA GLU A 70 3.08 5.80 -5.73
C GLU A 70 2.88 7.32 -5.81
N PHE A 71 2.70 7.96 -4.66
CA PHE A 71 2.56 9.42 -4.59
C PHE A 71 3.80 10.14 -5.13
N TYR A 72 5.00 9.63 -4.83
CA TYR A 72 6.23 10.16 -5.41
C TYR A 72 6.28 10.01 -6.94
N LEU A 73 5.85 8.88 -7.50
CA LEU A 73 5.84 8.67 -8.96
C LEU A 73 4.96 9.71 -9.66
N ILE A 74 3.86 10.12 -9.04
CA ILE A 74 3.01 11.22 -9.53
C ILE A 74 3.74 12.56 -9.41
N LEU A 75 4.30 12.87 -8.24
CA LEU A 75 5.02 14.14 -8.02
C LEU A 75 6.32 14.27 -8.82
N LYS A 76 6.93 13.15 -9.22
CA LYS A 76 8.11 13.14 -10.09
C LYS A 76 7.83 13.82 -11.42
N ALA A 77 6.60 13.71 -11.93
CA ALA A 77 6.18 14.43 -13.14
C ALA A 77 6.16 15.96 -12.94
N ALA A 78 6.05 16.44 -11.69
CA ALA A 78 6.10 17.85 -11.31
C ALA A 78 7.49 18.28 -10.78
N GLY A 79 8.54 17.45 -10.93
CA GLY A 79 9.92 17.80 -10.55
C GLY A 79 10.32 17.41 -9.12
N ALA A 80 9.59 16.53 -8.45
CA ALA A 80 9.96 16.06 -7.12
C ALA A 80 11.30 15.29 -7.11
N THR A 81 12.06 15.46 -6.04
CA THR A 81 13.36 14.82 -5.85
C THR A 81 13.24 13.46 -5.17
N THR A 82 14.19 12.56 -5.42
CA THR A 82 14.29 11.26 -4.74
C THR A 82 14.45 11.40 -3.22
N LYS A 83 14.97 12.53 -2.74
CA LYS A 83 15.06 12.85 -1.31
C LYS A 83 13.68 12.95 -0.65
N LEU A 84 12.67 13.44 -1.37
CA LEU A 84 11.29 13.50 -0.88
C LEU A 84 10.71 12.10 -0.67
N MET A 85 10.91 11.20 -1.65
CA MET A 85 10.48 9.80 -1.57
C MET A 85 11.02 9.12 -0.31
N TRP A 86 12.33 9.19 -0.08
CA TRP A 86 12.96 8.58 1.09
C TRP A 86 12.51 9.21 2.40
N ARG A 87 12.30 10.53 2.44
CA ARG A 87 11.70 11.18 3.61
C ARG A 87 10.32 10.64 3.92
N MET A 88 9.46 10.51 2.91
CA MET A 88 8.09 9.99 3.08
C MET A 88 8.08 8.55 3.59
N ILE A 89 8.92 7.68 3.01
CA ILE A 89 9.04 6.28 3.44
C ILE A 89 9.54 6.19 4.89
N MET A 90 10.58 6.94 5.25
CA MET A 90 11.10 6.90 6.62
C MET A 90 10.10 7.45 7.65
N LEU A 91 9.45 8.58 7.33
CA LEU A 91 8.44 9.17 8.20
C LEU A 91 7.22 8.25 8.36
N SER A 92 6.81 7.55 7.31
CA SER A 92 5.69 6.62 7.41
C SER A 92 6.01 5.40 8.26
N VAL A 93 7.23 4.85 8.17
CA VAL A 93 7.68 3.78 9.06
C VAL A 93 7.72 4.25 10.51
N VAL A 94 8.28 5.44 10.79
CA VAL A 94 8.29 6.02 12.15
C VAL A 94 6.87 6.20 12.69
N MET A 95 5.95 6.72 11.88
CA MET A 95 4.54 6.86 12.24
C MET A 95 3.92 5.50 12.62
N LEU A 96 4.17 4.45 11.85
CA LEU A 96 3.60 3.12 12.14
C LEU A 96 4.21 2.49 13.39
N VAL A 97 5.52 2.58 13.58
CA VAL A 97 6.18 2.05 14.78
C VAL A 97 5.71 2.76 16.04
N THR A 98 5.62 4.09 16.00
CA THR A 98 5.13 4.89 17.13
C THR A 98 3.65 4.64 17.41
N GLY A 99 2.82 4.47 16.37
CA GLY A 99 1.42 4.06 16.51
C GLY A 99 1.28 2.70 17.18
N TYR A 100 2.06 1.70 16.75
CA TYR A 100 2.01 0.35 17.31
C TYR A 100 2.41 0.29 18.78
N ILE A 101 3.38 1.11 19.20
CA ILE A 101 3.80 1.20 20.61
C ILE A 101 2.76 1.92 21.47
N GLY A 102 1.97 2.82 20.87
CA GLY A 102 0.96 3.61 21.58
C GLY A 102 -0.39 2.92 21.76
N GLU A 103 -0.70 1.89 20.98
CA GLU A 103 -1.88 1.02 21.13
C GLU A 103 -1.69 -0.03 22.25
#